data_AF-C3Y5A2-F1
#
_entry.id   AF-C3Y5A2-F1
#
_cell.length_a   1.000
_cell.length_b   1.000
_cell.length_c   1.000
_cell.angle_alpha   90.00
_cell.angle_beta   90.00
_cell.angle_gamma   90.00
#
_symmetry.space_group_name_H-M   'P 1'
#
loop_
_entity.id
_entity.type
_entity.pdbx_description
1 polymer ?
#
loop_
_entity_poly.entity_id
_entity_poly.type
_entity_poly.pdbx_seq_one_letter_code
_entity_poly.pdbx_strand_id
1 'polypeptide(L)'
;CRSSPCVHGYCAQYSSNSVCWCDDGWTGVYCDALIDGCASSPCMSGGTCQDEENGYSCTCPPSMTGAHCETVVDSCASNPCMSGGTCTDEENSYNCICPPKTTGKNCETGINHCDPNPCPFGWPCENEPDGLHC
;
A
#
# COMPACT_ATOMS: atom_id res chain seq x y z
N CYS A 1 21.74 -32.44 28.43
CA CYS A 1 21.84 -30.99 28.72
C CYS A 1 23.07 -30.58 29.53
N ARG A 2 23.96 -31.51 29.90
CA ARG A 2 25.12 -31.25 30.76
C ARG A 2 26.14 -30.26 30.19
N SER A 3 26.14 -30.03 28.87
CA SER A 3 27.04 -29.12 28.16
C SER A 3 26.35 -27.84 27.65
N SER A 4 25.10 -27.56 28.08
CA SER A 4 24.28 -26.45 27.57
C SER A 4 24.34 -26.27 26.05
N PRO A 5 23.98 -27.31 25.25
CA PRO A 5 24.19 -27.28 23.80
C PRO A 5 23.21 -26.38 23.04
N CYS A 6 22.11 -25.93 23.66
CA CYS A 6 21.12 -25.08 23.01
C CYS A 6 21.47 -23.61 23.24
N VAL A 7 21.58 -22.81 22.17
CA VAL A 7 21.95 -21.39 22.26
C VAL A 7 20.73 -20.54 22.64
N HIS A 8 19.67 -20.58 21.81
CA HIS A 8 18.41 -19.87 22.02
C HIS A 8 17.26 -20.85 22.24
N GLY A 9 17.21 -21.44 23.42
CA GLY A 9 16.13 -22.37 23.77
C GLY A 9 16.42 -23.19 25.01
N TYR A 10 15.47 -24.05 25.36
CA TYR A 10 15.63 -24.96 26.50
C TYR A 10 16.05 -26.36 26.05
N CYS A 11 16.99 -26.94 26.79
CA CYS A 11 17.44 -28.30 26.55
C CYS A 11 16.57 -29.30 27.34
N ALA A 12 16.00 -30.28 26.64
CA ALA A 12 15.34 -31.44 27.24
C ALA A 12 16.22 -32.70 27.07
N GLN A 13 16.32 -33.52 28.12
CA GLN A 13 17.10 -34.76 28.10
C GLN A 13 16.19 -35.98 28.20
N TYR A 14 16.30 -36.89 27.23
CA TYR A 14 15.65 -38.19 27.19
C TYR A 14 16.67 -39.31 27.43
N SER A 15 16.19 -40.55 27.55
CA SER A 15 16.92 -41.73 28.00
C SER A 15 18.24 -42.00 27.28
N SER A 16 18.39 -41.57 26.02
CA SER A 16 19.59 -41.78 25.20
C SER A 16 19.97 -40.59 24.30
N ASN A 17 19.22 -39.48 24.32
CA ASN A 17 19.46 -38.31 23.49
C ASN A 17 18.98 -37.02 24.18
N SER A 18 19.51 -35.87 23.75
CA SER A 18 19.02 -34.55 24.14
C SER A 18 18.45 -33.82 22.94
N VAL A 19 17.38 -33.06 23.18
CA VAL A 19 16.69 -32.25 22.16
C VAL A 19 16.67 -30.81 22.66
N CYS A 20 16.95 -29.87 21.76
CA CYS A 20 16.75 -28.45 21.99
C CYS A 20 15.36 -28.05 21.53
N TRP A 21 14.64 -27.31 22.37
CA TRP A 21 13.40 -26.65 22.03
C TRP A 21 13.69 -25.17 21.89
N CYS A 22 13.63 -24.68 20.66
CA CYS A 22 14.05 -23.33 20.34
C CYS A 22 13.03 -22.30 20.81
N ASP A 23 13.54 -21.15 21.24
CA ASP A 23 12.72 -19.96 21.48
C ASP A 23 12.15 -19.45 20.15
N ASP A 24 11.10 -18.62 20.20
CA ASP A 24 10.50 -18.03 18.99
C ASP A 24 11.56 -17.30 18.15
N GLY A 25 11.54 -17.53 16.83
CA GLY A 25 12.51 -16.95 15.89
C GLY A 25 13.78 -17.80 15.67
N TRP A 26 13.97 -18.91 16.40
CA TRP A 26 15.15 -19.77 16.27
C TRP A 26 14.85 -21.17 15.76
N THR A 27 15.81 -21.75 15.03
CA THR A 27 15.75 -23.08 14.43
C THR A 27 17.12 -23.75 14.45
N GLY A 28 17.17 -24.98 13.93
CA GLY A 28 18.36 -25.82 13.93
C GLY A 28 18.44 -26.73 15.15
N VAL A 29 19.33 -27.73 15.06
CA VAL A 29 19.47 -28.76 16.10
C VAL A 29 19.92 -28.18 17.44
N TYR A 30 20.64 -27.05 17.41
CA TYR A 30 21.17 -26.36 18.59
C TYR A 30 20.52 -25.00 18.83
N CYS A 31 19.45 -24.66 18.10
CA CYS A 31 18.81 -23.35 18.15
C CYS A 31 19.81 -22.20 17.92
N ASP A 32 20.70 -22.41 16.95
CA ASP A 32 21.82 -21.54 16.60
C ASP A 32 21.61 -20.81 15.26
N ALA A 33 20.48 -21.05 14.59
CA ALA A 33 20.08 -20.37 13.37
C ALA A 33 18.77 -19.60 13.61
N LEU A 34 18.64 -18.43 13.00
CA LEU A 34 17.36 -17.74 12.91
C LEU A 34 16.44 -18.49 11.92
N ILE A 35 15.14 -18.44 12.19
CA ILE A 35 14.14 -18.90 11.23
C ILE A 35 14.18 -17.97 10.02
N ASP A 36 14.54 -18.51 8.85
CA ASP A 36 14.45 -17.78 7.58
C ASP A 36 12.98 -17.65 7.18
N GLY A 37 12.38 -16.49 7.46
CA GLY A 37 11.01 -16.15 7.12
C GLY A 37 10.79 -16.03 5.60
N CYS A 38 11.85 -15.88 4.82
CA CYS A 38 11.79 -15.80 3.36
C CYS A 38 11.90 -17.17 2.65
N ALA A 39 12.24 -18.24 3.35
CA ALA A 39 12.44 -19.58 2.77
C ALA A 39 11.22 -20.11 2.02
N SER A 40 10.01 -19.74 2.44
CA SER A 40 8.75 -20.12 1.76
C SER A 40 8.33 -19.18 0.63
N SER A 41 9.15 -18.17 0.30
CA SER A 41 8.82 -17.11 -0.66
C SER A 41 7.44 -16.47 -0.39
N PRO A 42 7.22 -15.89 0.80
CA PRO A 42 5.90 -15.44 1.22
C PRO A 42 5.38 -14.21 0.45
N CYS A 43 6.25 -13.40 -0.16
CA CYS A 43 5.85 -12.20 -0.90
C CYS A 43 5.35 -12.56 -2.31
N MET A 44 4.12 -12.16 -2.62
CA MET A 44 3.45 -12.39 -3.91
C MET A 44 3.80 -11.33 -4.95
N SER A 45 3.35 -11.55 -6.18
CA SER A 45 3.35 -10.55 -7.27
C SER A 45 4.71 -9.89 -7.56
N GLY A 46 5.81 -10.59 -7.30
CA GLY A 46 7.16 -10.07 -7.50
C GLY A 46 7.68 -9.14 -6.39
N GLY A 47 7.05 -9.15 -5.21
CA GLY A 47 7.56 -8.46 -4.04
C GLY A 47 8.89 -9.04 -3.54
N THR A 48 9.72 -8.17 -2.96
CA THR A 48 11.03 -8.56 -2.39
C THR A 48 10.84 -8.94 -0.92
N CYS A 49 11.25 -10.15 -0.55
CA CYS A 49 11.24 -10.60 0.84
C CYS A 49 12.53 -10.17 1.56
N GLN A 50 12.39 -9.66 2.77
CA GLN A 50 13.47 -9.37 3.69
C GLN A 50 13.27 -10.17 4.98
N ASP A 51 14.26 -10.98 5.32
CA ASP A 51 14.29 -11.76 6.55
C ASP A 51 14.58 -10.82 7.74
N GLU A 52 13.86 -11.02 8.85
CA GLU A 52 13.96 -10.19 10.05
C GLU A 52 14.08 -11.08 11.31
N GLU A 53 14.65 -10.55 12.39
CA GLU A 53 14.93 -11.30 13.64
C GLU A 53 13.70 -12.02 14.23
N ASN A 54 12.48 -11.54 13.93
CA ASN A 54 11.21 -12.12 14.37
C ASN A 54 10.23 -12.37 13.21
N GLY A 55 10.72 -12.74 12.02
CA GLY A 55 9.87 -13.12 10.89
C GLY A 55 10.39 -12.59 9.56
N TYR A 56 9.53 -11.92 8.80
CA TYR A 56 9.89 -11.36 7.51
C TYR A 56 9.04 -10.13 7.20
N SER A 57 9.55 -9.28 6.31
CA SER A 57 8.81 -8.18 5.70
C SER A 57 8.84 -8.29 4.17
N CYS A 58 7.77 -7.81 3.53
CA CYS A 58 7.64 -7.76 2.08
C CYS A 58 7.69 -6.32 1.59
N THR A 59 8.60 -6.02 0.67
CA THR A 59 8.59 -4.78 -0.11
C THR A 59 7.82 -5.01 -1.39
N CYS A 60 6.64 -4.41 -1.49
CA CYS A 60 5.74 -4.60 -2.63
C CYS A 60 6.12 -3.74 -3.83
N PRO A 61 5.86 -4.22 -5.07
CA PRO A 61 5.91 -3.37 -6.24
C PRO A 61 4.84 -2.27 -6.15
N PRO A 62 4.99 -1.15 -6.89
CA PRO A 62 4.11 0.01 -6.77
C PRO A 62 2.60 -0.28 -6.90
N SER A 63 2.23 -1.29 -7.69
CA SER A 63 0.83 -1.65 -7.98
C SER A 63 0.24 -2.66 -6.99
N MET A 64 0.99 -3.06 -5.96
CA MET A 64 0.56 -4.04 -4.96
C MET A 64 0.74 -3.52 -3.53
N THR A 65 -0.10 -4.02 -2.63
CA THR A 65 -0.12 -3.70 -1.20
C THR A 65 -0.55 -4.93 -0.39
N GLY A 66 -0.60 -4.80 0.93
CA GLY A 66 -0.83 -5.91 1.86
C GLY A 66 0.47 -6.45 2.47
N ALA A 67 0.34 -7.34 3.46
CA ALA A 67 1.49 -7.88 4.19
C ALA A 67 2.36 -8.82 3.32
N HIS A 68 1.77 -9.37 2.26
CA HIS A 68 2.38 -10.31 1.33
C HIS A 68 2.28 -9.82 -0.10
N CYS A 69 1.98 -8.53 -0.35
CA CYS A 69 1.78 -7.98 -1.69
C CYS A 69 0.66 -8.68 -2.47
N GLU A 70 -0.36 -9.14 -1.74
CA GLU A 70 -1.49 -9.93 -2.22
C GLU A 70 -2.65 -9.08 -2.76
N THR A 71 -2.64 -7.78 -2.46
CA THR A 71 -3.72 -6.86 -2.82
C THR A 71 -3.26 -5.90 -3.91
N VAL A 72 -4.05 -5.73 -4.96
CA VAL A 72 -3.81 -4.68 -5.96
C VAL A 72 -4.08 -3.32 -5.32
N VAL A 73 -3.20 -2.34 -5.55
CA VAL A 73 -3.45 -0.96 -5.09
C VAL A 73 -4.66 -0.42 -5.84
N ASP A 74 -5.71 -0.06 -5.09
CA ASP A 74 -6.85 0.70 -5.59
C ASP A 74 -6.70 2.15 -5.15
N SER A 75 -6.28 3.00 -6.09
CA SER A 75 -6.06 4.42 -5.87
C SER A 75 -7.37 5.19 -5.67
N CYS A 76 -8.51 4.60 -6.04
CA CYS A 76 -9.83 5.15 -5.84
C CYS A 76 -10.48 4.76 -4.50
N ALA A 77 -9.90 3.83 -3.73
CA ALA A 77 -10.47 3.35 -2.46
C ALA A 77 -10.73 4.48 -1.44
N SER A 78 -9.90 5.54 -1.45
CA SER A 78 -10.07 6.70 -0.57
C SER A 78 -11.06 7.75 -1.10
N ASN A 79 -11.69 7.51 -2.25
CA ASN A 79 -12.55 8.45 -2.98
C ASN A 79 -11.91 9.86 -3.13
N PRO A 80 -10.77 9.96 -3.85
CA PRO A 80 -10.04 11.23 -3.96
C PRO A 80 -10.80 12.32 -4.74
N CYS A 81 -11.74 11.96 -5.61
CA CYS A 81 -12.49 12.89 -6.45
C CYS A 81 -13.58 13.62 -5.66
N MET A 82 -13.53 14.95 -5.66
CA MET A 82 -14.50 15.84 -5.01
C MET A 82 -15.67 16.18 -5.93
N SER A 83 -16.65 16.91 -5.39
CA SER A 83 -17.76 17.51 -6.14
C SER A 83 -18.62 16.51 -6.94
N GLY A 84 -18.58 15.22 -6.59
CA GLY A 84 -19.27 14.16 -7.34
C GLY A 84 -18.54 13.66 -8.58
N GLY A 85 -17.23 13.90 -8.69
CA GLY A 85 -16.39 13.33 -9.75
C GLY A 85 -16.33 11.81 -9.72
N THR A 86 -16.20 11.20 -10.91
CA THR A 86 -16.04 9.75 -11.04
C THR A 86 -14.56 9.40 -11.01
N CYS A 87 -14.16 8.53 -10.07
CA CYS A 87 -12.79 8.06 -9.96
C CYS A 87 -12.56 6.85 -10.86
N THR A 88 -11.43 6.86 -11.57
CA THR A 88 -10.94 5.73 -12.36
C THR A 88 -9.58 5.34 -11.82
N ASP A 89 -9.42 4.08 -11.41
CA ASP A 89 -8.15 3.55 -10.95
C ASP A 89 -7.21 3.35 -12.15
N GLU A 90 -5.97 3.80 -12.01
CA GLU A 90 -4.92 3.70 -13.02
C GLU A 90 -3.66 3.07 -12.39
N GLU A 91 -2.73 2.59 -13.22
CA GLU A 91 -1.51 1.95 -12.71
C GLU A 91 -0.68 2.94 -11.85
N ASN A 92 -0.67 2.73 -10.53
CA ASN A 92 -0.03 3.59 -9.52
C ASN A 92 -0.60 5.02 -9.44
N SER A 93 -1.82 5.24 -9.92
CA SER A 93 -2.44 6.56 -9.99
C SER A 93 -3.97 6.45 -9.99
N TYR A 94 -4.65 7.58 -9.93
CA TYR A 94 -6.07 7.68 -10.21
C TYR A 94 -6.33 8.86 -11.14
N ASN A 95 -7.47 8.81 -11.82
CA ASN A 95 -7.96 9.87 -12.67
C ASN A 95 -9.40 10.22 -12.28
N CYS A 96 -9.63 11.52 -12.05
CA CYS A 96 -10.94 12.05 -11.72
C CYS A 96 -11.61 12.65 -12.95
N ILE A 97 -12.74 12.06 -13.36
CA ILE A 97 -13.61 12.64 -14.38
C ILE A 97 -14.51 13.65 -13.69
N CYS A 98 -14.23 14.93 -13.92
CA CYS A 98 -14.93 16.02 -13.27
C CYS A 98 -16.30 16.30 -13.89
N PRO A 99 -17.33 16.55 -13.06
CA PRO A 99 -18.62 16.99 -13.55
C PRO A 99 -18.54 18.40 -14.15
N PRO A 100 -19.55 18.80 -14.94
CA PRO A 100 -19.62 20.16 -15.48
C PRO A 100 -19.41 21.22 -14.39
N LYS A 101 -18.76 22.33 -14.77
CA LYS A 101 -18.36 23.44 -13.88
C LYS A 101 -17.29 23.10 -12.82
N THR A 102 -16.57 21.98 -12.92
CA THR A 102 -15.45 21.69 -12.00
C THR A 102 -14.18 21.27 -12.74
N THR A 103 -13.03 21.54 -12.12
CA THR A 103 -11.69 21.27 -12.65
C THR A 103 -10.70 21.03 -11.50
N GLY A 104 -9.44 20.76 -11.83
CA GLY A 104 -8.41 20.34 -10.88
C GLY A 104 -8.19 18.83 -10.88
N LYS A 105 -7.13 18.35 -10.23
CA LYS A 105 -6.78 16.92 -10.20
C LYS A 105 -7.86 16.08 -9.52
N ASN A 106 -8.53 16.68 -8.54
CA ASN A 106 -9.55 16.06 -7.71
C ASN A 106 -10.92 16.72 -7.90
N CYS A 107 -11.14 17.49 -8.97
CA CYS A 107 -12.38 18.25 -9.18
C CYS A 107 -12.72 19.22 -8.03
N GLU A 108 -11.68 19.76 -7.39
CA GLU A 108 -11.73 20.64 -6.23
C GLU A 108 -12.05 22.10 -6.60
N THR A 109 -11.83 22.48 -7.85
CA THR A 109 -11.96 23.87 -8.31
C THR A 109 -13.23 24.05 -9.13
N GLY A 110 -14.07 25.02 -8.75
CA GLY A 110 -15.21 25.43 -9.59
C GLY A 110 -14.74 26.27 -10.79
N ILE A 111 -15.29 26.01 -11.97
CA ILE A 111 -15.05 26.81 -13.17
C ILE A 111 -15.98 28.02 -13.14
N ASN A 112 -15.38 29.21 -13.19
CA ASN A 112 -16.09 30.46 -13.42
C ASN A 112 -15.75 30.99 -14.82
N HIS A 113 -16.65 30.76 -15.77
CA HIS A 113 -16.46 31.23 -17.15
C HIS A 113 -16.50 32.76 -17.28
N CYS A 114 -16.98 33.46 -16.24
CA CYS A 114 -17.07 34.93 -16.21
C CYS A 114 -15.87 35.61 -15.54
N ASP A 115 -14.80 34.89 -15.19
CA ASP A 115 -13.64 35.47 -14.50
C ASP A 115 -12.32 35.21 -15.26
N PRO A 116 -11.69 36.26 -15.84
CA PRO A 116 -12.17 37.64 -15.93
C PRO A 116 -13.34 37.78 -16.92
N ASN A 117 -14.19 38.81 -16.77
CA ASN A 117 -15.39 38.99 -17.62
C ASN A 117 -14.99 39.03 -19.12
N PRO A 118 -15.35 38.00 -19.91
CA PRO A 118 -14.98 37.93 -21.32
C PRO A 118 -15.98 38.64 -22.24
N CYS A 119 -17.11 39.13 -21.71
CA CYS A 119 -18.14 39.77 -22.50
C CYS A 119 -17.68 41.13 -23.05
N PRO A 120 -17.90 41.40 -24.34
CA PRO A 120 -17.48 42.65 -24.97
C PRO A 120 -18.24 43.85 -24.38
N PHE A 121 -17.63 45.03 -24.43
CA PHE A 121 -18.24 46.30 -23.99
C PHE A 121 -18.74 46.35 -22.54
N GLY A 122 -18.29 45.43 -21.67
CA GLY A 122 -18.71 45.39 -20.26
C GLY A 122 -20.13 44.87 -20.06
N TRP A 123 -20.62 44.03 -20.98
CA TRP A 123 -21.91 43.36 -20.83
C TRP A 123 -21.95 42.46 -19.58
N PRO A 124 -23.13 42.31 -18.95
CA PRO A 124 -23.28 41.37 -17.84
C PRO A 124 -22.94 39.96 -18.31
N CYS A 125 -22.18 39.22 -17.49
CA CYS A 125 -21.83 37.83 -17.75
C CYS A 125 -22.60 36.92 -16.78
N GLU A 126 -23.27 35.92 -17.32
CA GLU A 126 -23.93 34.87 -16.54
C GLU A 126 -23.21 33.54 -16.75
N ASN A 127 -22.85 32.86 -15.65
CA ASN A 127 -22.10 31.60 -15.70
C ASN A 127 -23.06 30.41 -15.91
N GLU A 128 -22.95 29.71 -17.04
CA GLU A 128 -23.79 28.59 -17.43
C GLU A 128 -23.10 27.23 -17.18
N PRO A 129 -23.83 26.08 -17.21
CA PRO A 129 -23.26 24.73 -17.11
C PRO A 129 -22.18 24.38 -18.11
N ASP A 130 -22.35 24.83 -19.35
CA ASP A 130 -21.46 24.49 -20.46
C ASP A 130 -20.72 25.74 -21.00
N GLY A 131 -20.66 26.83 -20.22
CA GLY A 131 -19.98 28.05 -20.63
C GLY A 131 -20.48 29.31 -19.93
N LEU A 132 -20.69 30.37 -20.70
CA LEU A 132 -21.18 31.67 -20.22
C LEU A 132 -22.17 32.27 -21.21
N HIS A 133 -22.99 33.18 -20.71
CA HIS A 133 -23.88 34.02 -21.50
C HIS A 133 -23.50 35.50 -21.34
N CYS A 134 -23.41 36.19 -22.49
CA CYS A 134 -23.39 37.64 -22.67
C CYS A 134 -24.63 37.99 -23.53
#